data_AF-A0A0K2J9A7-F1
#
_entry.id   AF-A0A0K2J9A7-F1
#
_cell.length_a   1.000
_cell.length_b   1.000
_cell.length_c   1.000
_cell.angle_alpha   90.00
_cell.angle_beta   90.00
_cell.angle_gamma   90.00
#
_symmetry.space_group_name_H-M   'P 1'
#
loop_
_entity.id
_entity.type
_entity.pdbx_description
1 polymer ?
#
loop_
_entity_poly.entity_id
_entity_poly.type
_entity_poly.pdbx_seq_one_letter_code
_entity_poly.pdbx_strand_id
1 'polypeptide(L)'
;MRVYIAMLLLIFSGLVFSDPNDIIPEIKELTKVQREKYGKLSGGSSVILNSKSYERQEFEMYFIVYDFATQSIKDKTVTKTRKDYEQMFEKDFLHNDYINKPIELENGEKFLYGKFSRIILNNIYRLELYFINKNNELKTKIFYKSSKDTKGYGYIDKINQEKREGYYYTTYFPGELIIITPNKKMQLRYPTYDKNIDEFYDYLLDLFKDEIPPKILQLKKEQLENDYRYMMEPDYIEK
;
A
#
# COMPACT_ATOMS: atom_id res chain seq x y z
N MET A 1 -39.93 23.90 -10.20
CA MET A 1 -39.03 22.78 -10.59
C MET A 1 -37.52 23.11 -10.50
N ARG A 2 -37.09 24.28 -10.01
CA ARG A 2 -35.66 24.63 -9.83
C ARG A 2 -35.13 24.49 -8.39
N VAL A 3 -36.03 24.46 -7.39
CA VAL A 3 -35.65 24.36 -5.96
C VAL A 3 -35.35 22.91 -5.53
N TYR A 4 -36.00 21.91 -6.14
CA TYR A 4 -35.77 20.49 -5.84
C TYR A 4 -34.43 19.95 -6.40
N ILE A 5 -33.90 20.54 -7.49
CA ILE A 5 -32.59 20.16 -8.04
C ILE A 5 -31.45 20.68 -7.15
N ALA A 6 -31.60 21.88 -6.57
CA ALA A 6 -30.63 22.42 -5.61
C ALA A 6 -30.62 21.64 -4.28
N MET A 7 -31.78 21.17 -3.80
CA MET A 7 -31.83 20.28 -2.62
C MET A 7 -31.24 18.89 -2.90
N LEU A 8 -31.43 18.31 -4.09
CA LEU A 8 -30.78 17.05 -4.45
C LEU A 8 -29.25 17.19 -4.60
N LEU A 9 -28.76 18.32 -5.10
CA LEU A 9 -27.33 18.63 -5.11
C LEU A 9 -26.77 18.89 -3.69
N LEU A 10 -27.57 19.46 -2.79
CA LEU A 10 -27.19 19.62 -1.38
C LEU A 10 -27.25 18.31 -0.59
N ILE A 11 -28.17 17.39 -0.92
CA ILE A 11 -28.22 16.04 -0.33
C ILE A 11 -27.03 15.20 -0.80
N PHE A 12 -26.50 15.43 -2.01
CA PHE A 12 -25.21 14.86 -2.44
C PHE A 12 -23.98 15.58 -1.87
N SER A 13 -24.09 16.85 -1.47
CA SER A 13 -23.03 17.51 -0.68
C SER A 13 -22.98 17.05 0.78
N GLY A 14 -24.00 16.32 1.24
CA GLY A 14 -24.01 15.52 2.47
C GLY A 14 -23.24 14.20 2.36
N LEU A 15 -22.40 14.02 1.33
CA LEU A 15 -21.33 13.03 1.30
C LEU A 15 -20.32 13.39 2.38
N VAL A 16 -20.67 13.03 3.62
CA VAL A 16 -19.83 12.80 4.81
C VAL A 16 -18.38 13.19 4.54
N PHE A 17 -18.07 14.48 4.68
CA PHE A 17 -16.70 14.88 4.89
C PHE A 17 -16.38 14.37 6.30
N SER A 18 -15.71 13.22 6.36
CA SER A 18 -15.25 12.63 7.61
C SER A 18 -14.46 13.67 8.40
N ASP A 19 -14.70 13.81 9.71
CA ASP A 19 -14.05 14.86 10.50
C ASP A 19 -12.54 14.58 10.52
N PRO A 20 -11.68 15.54 10.14
CA PRO A 20 -10.23 15.36 10.22
C PRO A 20 -9.74 14.97 11.62
N ASN A 21 -10.48 15.31 12.68
CA ASN A 21 -10.16 14.98 14.06
C ASN A 21 -10.78 13.67 14.54
N ASP A 22 -11.53 12.95 13.68
CA ASP A 22 -12.06 11.62 14.00
C ASP A 22 -10.93 10.71 14.44
N ILE A 23 -11.13 10.03 15.58
CA ILE A 23 -10.21 8.98 16.02
C ILE A 23 -10.50 7.73 15.21
N ILE A 24 -9.51 7.28 14.44
CA ILE A 24 -9.61 6.05 13.66
C ILE A 24 -9.57 4.86 14.64
N PRO A 25 -10.58 3.98 14.63
CA PRO A 25 -10.67 2.91 15.62
C PRO A 25 -9.67 1.80 15.34
N GLU A 26 -9.29 1.06 16.39
CA GLU A 26 -8.55 -0.19 16.21
C GLU A 26 -9.47 -1.31 15.74
N ILE A 27 -9.07 -2.01 14.69
CA ILE A 27 -9.68 -3.27 14.25
C ILE A 27 -9.10 -4.41 15.08
N LYS A 28 -9.59 -4.56 16.32
CA LYS A 28 -9.08 -5.52 17.31
C LYS A 28 -9.05 -6.97 16.80
N GLU A 29 -10.01 -7.34 15.96
CA GLU A 29 -10.06 -8.67 15.34
C GLU A 29 -8.83 -8.92 14.47
N LEU A 30 -8.42 -7.97 13.63
CA LEU A 30 -7.22 -8.10 12.80
C LEU A 30 -5.95 -8.07 13.65
N THR A 31 -5.87 -7.20 14.67
CA THR A 31 -4.76 -7.23 15.64
C THR A 31 -4.63 -8.61 16.31
N LYS A 32 -5.76 -9.22 16.67
CA LYS A 32 -5.79 -10.56 17.30
C LYS A 32 -5.31 -11.62 16.32
N VAL A 33 -5.82 -11.64 15.09
CA VAL A 33 -5.38 -12.56 14.03
C VAL A 33 -3.87 -12.43 13.78
N GLN A 34 -3.35 -11.20 13.73
CA GLN A 34 -1.92 -10.94 13.59
C GLN A 34 -1.11 -11.52 14.75
N ARG A 35 -1.58 -11.34 15.99
CA ARG A 35 -0.90 -11.87 17.18
C ARG A 35 -0.92 -13.39 17.24
N GLU A 36 -2.05 -14.00 16.90
CA GLU A 36 -2.20 -15.45 16.88
C GLU A 36 -1.34 -16.09 15.80
N LYS A 37 -1.24 -15.44 14.63
CA LYS A 37 -0.47 -15.95 13.50
C LYS A 37 1.03 -15.72 13.61
N TYR A 38 1.46 -14.61 14.23
CA TYR A 38 2.85 -14.14 14.17
C TYR A 38 3.49 -13.82 15.53
N GLY A 39 2.76 -13.98 16.62
CA GLY A 39 3.24 -13.68 17.96
C GLY A 39 3.40 -12.17 18.21
N LYS A 40 4.66 -11.70 18.32
CA LYS A 40 4.96 -10.35 18.81
C LYS A 40 4.69 -9.28 17.75
N LEU A 41 3.80 -8.34 18.07
CA LEU A 41 3.42 -7.23 17.19
C LEU A 41 4.37 -6.03 17.34
N SER A 42 5.56 -6.12 16.76
CA SER A 42 6.57 -5.03 16.79
C SER A 42 6.76 -4.32 15.46
N GLY A 43 5.94 -4.61 14.44
CA GLY A 43 6.04 -4.01 13.11
C GLY A 43 5.36 -2.65 12.97
N GLY A 44 4.63 -2.20 13.99
CA GLY A 44 3.80 -0.99 13.93
C GLY A 44 2.37 -1.31 13.48
N SER A 45 1.71 -0.35 12.83
CA SER A 45 0.32 -0.50 12.39
C SER A 45 0.17 -0.53 10.86
N SER A 46 -0.91 -1.17 10.42
CA SER A 46 -1.52 -0.98 9.09
C SER A 46 -2.81 -0.17 9.28
N VAL A 47 -3.21 0.59 8.26
CA VAL A 47 -4.41 1.45 8.31
C VAL A 47 -5.24 1.32 7.04
N ILE A 48 -6.57 1.36 7.23
CA ILE A 48 -7.58 1.36 6.18
C ILE A 48 -8.49 2.56 6.43
N LEU A 49 -8.56 3.48 5.47
CA LEU A 49 -9.41 4.66 5.53
C LEU A 49 -10.47 4.62 4.42
N ASN A 50 -11.72 4.88 4.79
CA ASN A 50 -12.80 5.24 3.88
C ASN A 50 -12.65 6.73 3.53
N SER A 51 -11.78 7.01 2.56
CA SER A 51 -11.39 8.38 2.22
C SER A 51 -11.38 8.58 0.72
N LYS A 52 -11.93 9.71 0.28
CA LYS A 52 -11.91 10.09 -1.12
C LYS A 52 -10.53 10.54 -1.56
N SER A 53 -10.16 10.20 -2.79
CA SER A 53 -8.90 10.65 -3.41
C SER A 53 -9.14 11.31 -4.77
N TYR A 54 -8.13 12.01 -5.27
CA TYR A 54 -8.19 12.78 -6.52
C TYR A 54 -8.52 11.88 -7.74
N GLU A 55 -9.55 12.29 -8.48
CA GLU A 55 -10.22 11.52 -9.55
C GLU A 55 -9.47 11.43 -10.90
N ARG A 56 -8.12 11.43 -10.92
CA ARG A 56 -7.37 11.34 -12.19
C ARG A 56 -6.94 9.93 -12.58
N GLN A 57 -6.86 9.01 -11.63
CA GLN A 57 -6.42 7.62 -11.84
C GLN A 57 -7.39 6.67 -11.13
N GLU A 58 -7.57 5.47 -11.66
CA GLU A 58 -8.44 4.45 -11.03
C GLU A 58 -7.83 3.93 -9.73
N PHE A 59 -6.50 3.90 -9.66
CA PHE A 59 -5.75 3.63 -8.45
C PHE A 59 -4.29 4.08 -8.60
N GLU A 60 -3.64 4.22 -7.45
CA GLU A 60 -2.20 4.19 -7.28
C GLU A 60 -1.86 3.10 -6.25
N MET A 61 -0.90 2.24 -6.56
CA MET A 61 -0.37 1.24 -5.63
C MET A 61 1.14 1.35 -5.56
N TYR A 62 1.65 1.82 -4.42
CA TYR A 62 3.07 1.86 -4.13
C TYR A 62 3.46 0.55 -3.47
N PHE A 63 4.58 -0.03 -3.92
CA PHE A 63 5.17 -1.18 -3.27
C PHE A 63 6.61 -0.86 -2.86
N ILE A 64 6.90 -1.19 -1.61
CA ILE A 64 8.22 -0.99 -1.00
C ILE A 64 8.67 -2.32 -0.46
N VAL A 65 9.94 -2.62 -0.69
CA VAL A 65 10.61 -3.79 -0.12
C VAL A 65 11.74 -3.26 0.74
N TYR A 66 11.78 -3.71 1.99
CA TYR A 66 12.82 -3.40 2.95
C TYR A 66 13.72 -4.62 3.14
N ASP A 67 14.96 -4.38 3.55
CA ASP A 67 15.76 -5.40 4.23
C ASP A 67 15.18 -5.62 5.65
N PHE A 68 15.10 -6.88 6.09
CA PHE A 68 14.63 -7.30 7.42
C PHE A 68 15.32 -6.56 8.57
N ALA A 69 16.48 -5.95 8.39
CA ALA A 69 17.15 -5.20 9.45
C ALA A 69 16.59 -3.78 9.73
N THR A 70 15.71 -3.23 8.88
CA THR A 70 15.65 -1.76 8.77
C THR A 70 14.31 -1.06 9.02
N GLN A 71 13.14 -1.66 9.23
CA GLN A 71 11.91 -0.82 9.25
C GLN A 71 11.80 0.15 10.43
N SER A 72 11.34 1.37 10.13
CA SER A 72 11.15 2.43 11.12
C SER A 72 9.81 2.26 11.82
N ILE A 73 9.89 2.09 13.13
CA ILE A 73 8.79 2.22 14.07
C ILE A 73 8.40 3.71 14.14
N LYS A 74 7.65 4.21 13.14
CA LYS A 74 6.96 5.51 13.21
C LYS A 74 5.52 5.37 13.72
N ASP A 75 5.29 4.42 14.63
CA ASP A 75 3.99 4.24 15.28
C ASP A 75 3.86 5.09 16.58
N LYS A 76 4.95 5.76 17.01
CA LYS A 76 5.01 6.39 18.34
C LYS A 76 4.49 7.84 18.41
N THR A 77 4.21 8.48 17.27
CA THR A 77 3.84 9.92 17.23
C THR A 77 2.50 10.21 16.58
N VAL A 78 1.78 9.21 16.07
CA VAL A 78 0.46 9.39 15.44
C VAL A 78 -0.61 9.46 16.53
N THR A 79 -1.35 10.56 16.60
CA THR A 79 -2.45 10.74 17.57
C THR A 79 -3.70 9.93 17.20
N LYS A 80 -3.59 9.07 16.16
CA LYS A 80 -4.63 8.19 15.61
C LYS A 80 -5.83 8.97 15.06
N THR A 81 -5.67 10.26 14.83
CA THR A 81 -6.68 11.07 14.14
C THR A 81 -6.66 10.74 12.65
N ARG A 82 -7.81 10.92 12.00
CA ARG A 82 -7.93 10.79 10.55
C ARG A 82 -6.89 11.65 9.84
N LYS A 83 -6.75 12.92 10.24
CA LYS A 83 -5.80 13.86 9.66
C LYS A 83 -4.37 13.34 9.68
N ASP A 84 -3.92 12.77 10.80
CA ASP A 84 -2.56 12.23 10.89
C ASP A 84 -2.35 11.06 9.91
N TYR A 85 -3.34 10.17 9.77
CA TYR A 85 -3.26 9.08 8.80
C TYR A 85 -3.37 9.57 7.35
N GLU A 86 -4.21 10.56 7.07
CA GLU A 86 -4.35 11.17 5.74
C GLU A 86 -3.05 11.77 5.24
N GLN A 87 -2.28 12.43 6.13
CA GLN A 87 -0.97 13.00 5.81
C GLN A 87 0.02 11.94 5.30
N MET A 88 -0.11 10.68 5.74
CA MET A 88 0.76 9.59 5.29
C MET A 88 0.59 9.26 3.80
N PHE A 89 -0.55 9.60 3.21
CA PHE A 89 -0.85 9.36 1.80
C PHE A 89 -0.54 10.57 0.91
N GLU A 90 -0.06 11.68 1.48
CA GLU A 90 0.40 12.82 0.71
C GLU A 90 1.72 12.48 0.00
N LYS A 91 1.83 12.86 -1.28
CA LYS A 91 2.94 12.48 -2.16
C LYS A 91 4.32 12.80 -1.58
N ASP A 92 4.44 13.96 -0.93
CA ASP A 92 5.70 14.42 -0.34
C ASP A 92 6.06 13.60 0.92
N PHE A 93 5.06 13.15 1.68
CA PHE A 93 5.26 12.25 2.80
C PHE A 93 5.74 10.88 2.30
N LEU A 94 5.05 10.31 1.31
CA LEU A 94 5.43 9.04 0.69
C LEU A 94 6.88 9.11 0.18
N HIS A 95 7.23 10.15 -0.56
CA HIS A 95 8.59 10.29 -1.08
C HIS A 95 9.66 10.36 0.02
N ASN A 96 9.42 11.15 1.07
CA ASN A 96 10.39 11.37 2.13
C ASN A 96 10.56 10.18 3.08
N ASP A 97 9.50 9.41 3.35
CA ASP A 97 9.61 8.22 4.22
C ASP A 97 10.37 7.08 3.54
N TYR A 98 10.25 6.95 2.21
CA TYR A 98 10.78 5.79 1.46
C TYR A 98 12.17 5.96 0.87
N ILE A 99 12.71 7.19 0.76
CA ILE A 99 14.09 7.38 0.28
C ILE A 99 15.14 6.79 1.24
N ASN A 100 14.81 6.61 2.51
CA ASN A 100 15.81 6.40 3.55
C ASN A 100 16.44 4.98 3.57
N LYS A 101 15.86 4.00 2.86
CA LYS A 101 16.28 2.58 2.93
C LYS A 101 16.33 1.91 1.55
N PRO A 102 17.23 2.36 0.66
CA PRO A 102 17.36 1.77 -0.66
C PRO A 102 17.85 0.31 -0.62
N ILE A 103 17.38 -0.50 -1.56
CA ILE A 103 17.95 -1.82 -1.87
C ILE A 103 19.01 -1.65 -2.96
N GLU A 104 20.25 -2.02 -2.64
CA GLU A 104 21.33 -2.04 -3.64
C GLU A 104 21.12 -3.21 -4.63
N LEU A 105 21.15 -2.89 -5.92
CA LEU A 105 21.02 -3.81 -7.03
C LEU A 105 22.40 -4.21 -7.57
N GLU A 106 22.46 -5.34 -8.28
CA GLU A 106 23.72 -5.86 -8.86
C GLU A 106 24.41 -4.89 -9.81
N ASN A 107 23.64 -4.05 -10.49
CA ASN A 107 24.16 -3.03 -11.39
C ASN A 107 24.71 -1.79 -10.68
N GLY A 108 24.64 -1.72 -9.34
CA GLY A 108 25.06 -0.60 -8.48
C GLY A 108 24.04 0.54 -8.37
N GLU A 109 22.84 0.40 -8.96
CA GLU A 109 21.71 1.30 -8.66
C GLU A 109 21.08 0.91 -7.32
N LYS A 110 20.44 1.89 -6.67
CA LYS A 110 19.76 1.74 -5.39
C LYS A 110 18.26 1.89 -5.60
N PHE A 111 17.50 0.80 -5.56
CA PHE A 111 16.05 0.82 -5.69
C PHE A 111 15.40 1.40 -4.43
N LEU A 112 14.44 2.30 -4.61
CA LEU A 112 13.72 2.95 -3.52
C LEU A 112 12.33 2.33 -3.34
N TYR A 113 11.49 2.45 -4.36
CA TYR A 113 10.13 1.93 -4.37
C TYR A 113 9.61 1.85 -5.81
N GLY A 114 8.52 1.09 -5.98
CA GLY A 114 7.76 1.06 -7.23
C GLY A 114 6.34 1.58 -7.03
N LYS A 115 5.74 2.03 -8.13
CA LYS A 115 4.36 2.53 -8.17
C LYS A 115 3.66 1.97 -9.40
N PHE A 116 2.59 1.24 -9.16
CA PHE A 116 1.60 0.90 -10.16
C PHE A 116 0.50 1.96 -10.19
N SER A 117 -0.03 2.19 -11.38
CA SER A 117 -1.22 3.02 -11.57
C SER A 117 -1.95 2.63 -12.83
N ARG A 118 -3.18 3.11 -12.98
CA ARG A 118 -3.96 2.93 -14.22
C ARG A 118 -4.61 4.22 -14.67
N ILE A 119 -4.46 4.47 -15.97
CA ILE A 119 -5.01 5.64 -16.65
C ILE A 119 -6.37 5.27 -17.23
N ILE A 120 -7.43 5.90 -16.68
CA ILE A 120 -8.86 5.60 -16.93
C ILE A 120 -9.19 5.47 -18.43
N LEU A 121 -8.68 6.39 -19.26
CA LEU A 121 -9.17 6.53 -20.63
C LEU A 121 -8.74 5.40 -21.58
N ASN A 122 -7.66 4.66 -21.27
CA ASN A 122 -7.01 3.80 -22.27
C ASN A 122 -6.76 2.35 -21.82
N ASN A 123 -7.23 1.92 -20.63
CA ASN A 123 -6.89 0.59 -20.07
C ASN A 123 -5.37 0.33 -19.98
N ILE A 124 -4.59 1.38 -19.75
CA ILE A 124 -3.13 1.30 -19.67
C ILE A 124 -2.71 1.26 -18.21
N TYR A 125 -2.01 0.19 -17.85
CA TYR A 125 -1.27 0.11 -16.60
C TYR A 125 0.08 0.80 -16.79
N ARG A 126 0.49 1.55 -15.77
CA ARG A 126 1.78 2.22 -15.70
C ARG A 126 2.54 1.70 -14.48
N LEU A 127 3.79 1.31 -14.69
CA LEU A 127 4.76 1.05 -13.64
C LEU A 127 5.80 2.17 -13.64
N GLU A 128 6.01 2.79 -12.49
CA GLU A 128 7.12 3.71 -12.23
C GLU A 128 8.05 3.07 -11.20
N LEU A 129 9.33 2.99 -11.50
CA LEU A 129 10.36 2.46 -10.60
C LEU A 129 11.34 3.58 -10.26
N TYR A 130 11.55 3.82 -8.97
CA TYR A 130 12.36 4.92 -8.46
C TYR A 130 13.70 4.39 -7.93
N PHE A 131 14.79 5.00 -8.37
CA PHE A 131 16.15 4.59 -8.01
C PHE A 131 17.06 5.78 -7.75
N ILE A 132 18.12 5.55 -6.99
CA ILE A 132 19.32 6.40 -6.97
C ILE A 132 20.37 5.73 -7.88
N ASN A 133 20.86 6.46 -8.88
CA ASN A 133 21.92 5.95 -9.76
C ASN A 133 23.30 6.05 -9.10
N LYS A 134 24.35 5.57 -9.78
CA LYS A 134 25.74 5.61 -9.29
C LYS A 134 26.28 7.02 -9.01
N ASN A 135 25.65 8.05 -9.59
CA ASN A 135 26.02 9.46 -9.40
C ASN A 135 25.22 10.11 -8.26
N ASN A 136 24.50 9.33 -7.45
CA ASN A 136 23.59 9.78 -6.39
C ASN A 136 22.42 10.66 -6.89
N GLU A 137 21.99 10.47 -8.13
CA GLU A 137 20.84 11.18 -8.70
C GLU A 137 19.58 10.32 -8.62
N LEU A 138 18.47 10.93 -8.23
CA LEU A 138 17.14 10.31 -8.33
C LEU A 138 16.77 10.12 -9.81
N LYS A 139 16.44 8.89 -10.19
CA LYS A 139 15.94 8.52 -11.52
C LYS A 139 14.63 7.76 -11.39
N THR A 140 13.78 7.93 -12.39
CA THR A 140 12.53 7.18 -12.52
C THR A 140 12.50 6.48 -13.87
N LYS A 141 12.28 5.16 -13.86
CA LYS A 141 12.02 4.36 -15.07
C LYS A 141 10.51 4.14 -15.18
N ILE A 142 9.91 4.45 -16.32
CA ILE A 142 8.46 4.40 -16.53
C ILE A 142 8.14 3.42 -17.64
N PHE A 143 7.23 2.50 -17.37
CA PHE A 143 6.79 1.45 -18.28
C PHE A 143 5.27 1.45 -18.40
N TYR A 144 4.78 1.04 -19.57
CA TYR A 144 3.36 0.98 -19.87
C TYR A 144 3.01 -0.39 -20.45
N LYS A 145 1.93 -0.99 -19.95
CA LYS A 145 1.35 -2.22 -20.49
C LYS A 145 -0.14 -1.97 -20.72
N SER A 146 -0.61 -2.30 -21.91
CA SER A 146 -2.05 -2.39 -22.16
C SER A 146 -2.50 -3.78 -21.74
N SER A 147 -3.54 -3.87 -20.91
CA SER A 147 -4.20 -5.15 -20.69
C SER A 147 -5.52 -5.19 -21.46
N LYS A 148 -5.78 -6.33 -22.11
CA LYS A 148 -7.09 -6.64 -22.70
C LYS A 148 -8.06 -7.23 -21.68
N ASP A 149 -7.56 -7.58 -20.49
CA ASP A 149 -8.40 -8.12 -19.43
C ASP A 149 -9.05 -6.99 -18.61
N THR A 150 -10.21 -7.31 -18.02
CA THR A 150 -10.92 -6.42 -17.09
C THR A 150 -10.63 -6.79 -15.63
N LYS A 151 -9.67 -7.67 -15.35
CA LYS A 151 -9.46 -8.22 -14.00
C LYS A 151 -9.12 -7.14 -12.98
N GLY A 152 -8.30 -6.15 -13.36
CA GLY A 152 -7.97 -5.05 -12.47
C GLY A 152 -9.16 -4.21 -12.03
N TYR A 153 -10.20 -4.06 -12.87
CA TYR A 153 -11.45 -3.39 -12.46
C TYR A 153 -12.12 -4.11 -11.30
N GLY A 154 -12.24 -5.44 -11.42
CA GLY A 154 -12.86 -6.27 -10.38
C GLY A 154 -12.15 -6.16 -9.03
N TYR A 155 -10.82 -6.03 -9.00
CA TYR A 155 -10.09 -5.82 -7.75
C TYR A 155 -10.33 -4.43 -7.16
N ILE A 156 -10.27 -3.38 -7.97
CA ILE A 156 -10.48 -1.99 -7.52
C ILE A 156 -11.91 -1.81 -6.99
N ASP A 157 -12.91 -2.37 -7.66
CA ASP A 157 -14.30 -2.31 -7.24
C ASP A 157 -14.51 -3.00 -5.88
N LYS A 158 -13.92 -4.18 -5.67
CA LYS A 158 -13.96 -4.87 -4.38
C LYS A 158 -13.29 -4.07 -3.28
N ILE A 159 -12.13 -3.47 -3.55
CA ILE A 159 -11.43 -2.59 -2.59
C ILE A 159 -12.32 -1.41 -2.21
N ASN A 160 -12.93 -0.73 -3.19
CA ASN A 160 -13.82 0.41 -2.98
C ASN A 160 -15.11 0.05 -2.24
N GLN A 161 -15.62 -1.18 -2.37
CA GLN A 161 -16.84 -1.65 -1.72
C GLN A 161 -16.62 -2.12 -0.28
N GLU A 162 -15.38 -2.39 0.12
CA GLU A 162 -15.04 -2.77 1.49
C GLU A 162 -15.43 -1.66 2.47
N LYS A 163 -16.14 -2.00 3.55
CA LYS A 163 -16.64 -1.00 4.52
C LYS A 163 -15.73 -0.84 5.72
N ARG A 164 -14.85 -1.81 5.99
CA ARG A 164 -13.89 -1.77 7.10
C ARG A 164 -13.05 -0.48 7.04
N GLU A 165 -12.97 0.20 8.18
CA GLU A 165 -12.12 1.35 8.41
C GLU A 165 -11.53 1.22 9.82
N GLY A 166 -10.26 1.57 9.96
CA GLY A 166 -9.53 1.43 11.20
C GLY A 166 -8.05 1.14 10.98
N TYR A 167 -7.32 1.05 12.08
CA TYR A 167 -5.94 0.59 12.09
C TYR A 167 -5.83 -0.75 12.83
N TYR A 168 -4.79 -1.53 12.55
CA TYR A 168 -4.49 -2.75 13.31
C TYR A 168 -2.99 -2.93 13.46
N TYR A 169 -2.57 -3.52 14.58
CA TYR A 169 -1.16 -3.76 14.85
C TYR A 169 -0.66 -4.99 14.09
N THR A 170 0.58 -4.92 13.62
CA THR A 170 1.20 -5.93 12.77
C THR A 170 2.54 -6.37 13.33
N THR A 171 2.97 -7.58 12.96
CA THR A 171 4.35 -8.00 13.19
C THR A 171 5.29 -7.35 12.17
N TYR A 172 6.58 -7.57 12.38
CA TYR A 172 7.63 -7.06 11.54
C TYR A 172 7.65 -7.75 10.17
N PHE A 173 7.52 -6.96 9.09
CA PHE A 173 7.28 -7.47 7.74
C PHE A 173 7.98 -6.65 6.67
N PRO A 174 8.90 -7.19 5.85
CA PRO A 174 9.75 -6.37 4.99
C PRO A 174 9.09 -5.91 3.69
N GLY A 175 7.77 -6.02 3.59
CA GLY A 175 6.99 -5.47 2.48
C GLY A 175 5.93 -4.51 2.98
N GLU A 176 5.76 -3.41 2.27
CA GLU A 176 4.70 -2.43 2.52
C GLU A 176 4.01 -2.07 1.21
N LEU A 177 2.68 -2.02 1.25
CA LEU A 177 1.84 -1.53 0.18
C LEU A 177 1.11 -0.29 0.62
N ILE A 178 1.10 0.72 -0.25
CA ILE A 178 0.17 1.84 -0.13
C ILE A 178 -0.76 1.84 -1.32
N ILE A 179 -2.06 1.82 -1.05
CA ILE A 179 -3.11 1.73 -2.06
C ILE A 179 -3.99 2.96 -1.91
N ILE A 180 -4.13 3.70 -3.00
CA ILE A 180 -4.99 4.87 -3.09
C ILE A 180 -5.94 4.64 -4.26
N THR A 181 -7.23 4.70 -3.98
CA THR A 181 -8.33 4.55 -4.95
C THR A 181 -9.30 5.72 -4.77
N PRO A 182 -10.35 5.85 -5.61
CA PRO A 182 -11.34 6.91 -5.44
C PRO A 182 -12.01 6.95 -4.06
N ASN A 183 -12.20 5.81 -3.38
CA ASN A 183 -12.92 5.74 -2.10
C ASN A 183 -12.14 5.09 -0.94
N LYS A 184 -10.90 4.65 -1.18
CA LYS A 184 -10.05 4.02 -0.16
C LYS A 184 -8.62 4.53 -0.19
N LYS A 185 -8.05 4.65 1.00
CA LYS A 185 -6.60 4.78 1.23
C LYS A 185 -6.17 3.71 2.22
N MET A 186 -5.11 2.97 1.91
CA MET A 186 -4.65 1.86 2.74
C MET A 186 -3.14 1.85 2.80
N GLN A 187 -2.57 1.71 4.00
CA GLN A 187 -1.17 1.37 4.20
C GLN A 187 -1.15 0.02 4.89
N LEU A 188 -0.53 -0.97 4.25
CA LEU A 188 -0.62 -2.35 4.67
C LEU A 188 0.78 -2.97 4.72
N ARG A 189 1.08 -3.75 5.77
CA ARG A 189 2.32 -4.55 5.85
C ARG A 189 2.13 -5.98 5.35
N TYR A 190 3.05 -6.46 4.53
CA TYR A 190 2.94 -7.76 3.83
C TYR A 190 3.44 -8.92 4.69
N PRO A 191 2.71 -10.04 4.85
CA PRO A 191 1.60 -10.52 4.03
C PRO A 191 0.25 -10.49 4.75
N THR A 192 -0.06 -9.39 5.42
CA THR A 192 -1.30 -9.29 6.21
C THR A 192 -2.54 -8.94 5.38
N TYR A 193 -2.46 -9.05 4.06
CA TYR A 193 -3.43 -8.45 3.15
C TYR A 193 -4.70 -9.28 3.04
N ASP A 194 -5.78 -8.58 2.70
CA ASP A 194 -6.97 -9.22 2.19
C ASP A 194 -6.61 -9.98 0.91
N LYS A 195 -7.17 -11.18 0.70
CA LYS A 195 -6.93 -12.01 -0.48
C LYS A 195 -7.08 -11.22 -1.79
N ASN A 196 -8.03 -10.29 -1.88
CA ASN A 196 -8.23 -9.50 -3.09
C ASN A 196 -7.07 -8.52 -3.36
N ILE A 197 -6.38 -8.05 -2.31
CA ILE A 197 -5.22 -7.16 -2.43
C ILE A 197 -3.99 -7.96 -2.85
N ASP A 198 -3.79 -9.15 -2.26
CA ASP A 198 -2.72 -10.07 -2.68
C ASP A 198 -2.86 -10.44 -4.15
N GLU A 199 -4.04 -10.90 -4.56
CA GLU A 199 -4.31 -11.28 -5.96
C GLU A 199 -4.13 -10.09 -6.92
N PHE A 200 -4.48 -8.86 -6.49
CA PHE A 200 -4.27 -7.67 -7.31
C PHE A 200 -2.80 -7.29 -7.42
N TYR A 201 -2.05 -7.35 -6.32
CA TYR A 201 -0.62 -7.06 -6.31
C TYR A 201 0.16 -8.10 -7.13
N ASP A 202 -0.16 -9.39 -6.99
CA ASP A 202 0.44 -10.47 -7.78
C ASP A 202 0.18 -10.30 -9.28
N TYR A 203 -1.06 -9.93 -9.63
CA TYR A 203 -1.42 -9.60 -11.01
C TYR A 203 -0.54 -8.47 -11.58
N LEU A 204 -0.35 -7.38 -10.81
CA LEU A 204 0.46 -6.25 -11.26
C LEU A 204 1.96 -6.61 -11.37
N LEU A 205 2.49 -7.44 -10.46
CA LEU A 205 3.86 -7.91 -10.57
C LEU A 205 4.06 -8.81 -11.79
N ASP A 206 3.15 -9.76 -12.07
CA ASP A 206 3.29 -10.63 -13.25
C ASP A 206 3.19 -9.83 -14.55
N LEU A 207 2.33 -8.81 -14.59
CA LEU A 207 2.18 -7.91 -15.73
C LEU A 207 3.48 -7.15 -16.08
N PHE A 208 4.32 -6.88 -15.08
CA PHE A 208 5.57 -6.12 -15.23
C PHE A 208 6.83 -6.87 -14.79
N LYS A 209 6.79 -8.21 -14.74
CA LYS A 209 7.89 -9.02 -14.17
C LYS A 209 9.22 -8.84 -14.88
N ASP A 210 9.19 -8.50 -16.17
CA ASP A 210 10.38 -8.30 -16.99
C ASP A 210 11.04 -6.93 -16.74
N GLU A 211 10.27 -5.96 -16.23
CA GLU A 211 10.73 -4.61 -15.95
C GLU A 211 11.17 -4.40 -14.49
N ILE A 212 10.63 -5.19 -13.57
CA ILE A 212 10.96 -5.12 -12.14
C ILE A 212 12.31 -5.81 -11.89
N PRO A 213 13.23 -5.20 -11.11
CA PRO A 213 14.52 -5.82 -10.86
C PRO A 213 14.36 -7.22 -10.22
N PRO A 214 15.07 -8.25 -10.70
CA PRO A 214 14.92 -9.62 -10.21
C PRO A 214 15.09 -9.76 -8.69
N LYS A 215 16.02 -9.01 -8.10
CA LYS A 215 16.24 -8.95 -6.65
C LYS A 215 14.98 -8.57 -5.87
N ILE A 216 14.14 -7.69 -6.41
CA ILE A 216 12.90 -7.26 -5.75
C ILE A 216 11.83 -8.37 -5.80
N LEU A 217 11.72 -9.08 -6.94
CA LEU A 217 10.84 -10.24 -7.05
C LEU A 217 11.29 -11.40 -6.16
N GLN A 218 12.61 -11.62 -6.06
CA GLN A 218 13.20 -12.61 -5.17
C GLN A 218 12.91 -12.30 -3.71
N LEU A 219 13.14 -11.06 -3.26
CA LEU A 219 12.87 -10.66 -1.88
C LEU A 219 11.39 -10.86 -1.51
N LYS A 220 10.46 -10.58 -2.42
CA LYS A 220 9.04 -10.91 -2.21
C LYS A 220 8.81 -12.41 -2.02
N LYS A 221 9.44 -13.24 -2.85
CA LYS A 221 9.31 -14.70 -2.75
C LYS A 221 9.90 -15.22 -1.43
N GLU A 222 11.06 -14.72 -1.03
CA GLU A 222 11.69 -15.06 0.26
C GLU A 222 10.83 -14.61 1.44
N GLN A 223 10.17 -13.44 1.34
CA GLN A 223 9.21 -12.98 2.35
C GLN A 223 8.04 -13.95 2.51
N LEU A 224 7.46 -14.43 1.41
CA LEU A 224 6.42 -15.46 1.44
C LEU A 224 6.91 -16.75 2.08
N GLU A 225 8.07 -17.24 1.66
CA GLU A 225 8.62 -18.50 2.17
C GLU A 225 8.98 -18.40 3.67
N ASN A 226 9.50 -17.26 4.11
CA ASN A 226 9.77 -17.00 5.53
C ASN A 226 8.49 -16.83 6.33
N ASP A 227 7.43 -16.20 5.79
CA ASP A 227 6.09 -16.16 6.39
C ASP A 227 5.57 -17.57 6.69
N TYR A 228 5.74 -18.51 5.75
CA TYR A 228 5.44 -19.93 5.97
C TYR A 228 6.30 -20.56 7.07
N ARG A 229 7.60 -20.26 7.15
CA ARG A 229 8.49 -20.80 8.20
C ARG A 229 8.13 -20.26 9.58
N TYR A 230 7.87 -18.96 9.72
CA TYR A 230 7.40 -18.36 10.98
C TYR A 230 6.07 -18.96 11.45
N MET A 231 5.19 -19.36 10.53
CA MET A 231 3.94 -20.05 10.87
C MET A 231 4.12 -21.48 11.36
N MET A 232 5.18 -22.18 10.92
CA MET A 232 5.41 -23.60 11.21
C MET A 232 6.42 -23.84 12.33
N GLU A 233 7.32 -22.88 12.60
CA GLU A 233 8.40 -22.99 13.58
C GLU A 233 8.51 -21.68 14.40
N PRO A 234 7.65 -21.47 15.42
CA PRO A 234 7.61 -20.23 16.21
C PRO A 234 8.89 -19.95 17.03
N ASP A 235 9.80 -20.92 17.12
CA ASP A 235 11.11 -20.78 17.77
C ASP A 235 12.19 -20.15 16.87
N TYR A 236 11.88 -19.81 15.61
CA TYR A 236 12.80 -19.16 14.68
C TYR A 236 12.94 -17.65 14.94
N ILE A 237 13.25 -17.28 16.17
CA ILE A 237 13.84 -15.97 16.46
C ILE A 237 15.33 -16.24 16.67
N GLU A 238 16.16 -15.88 15.69
CA GLU A 238 17.62 -15.94 15.87
C GLU A 238 18.00 -15.24 17.18
N LYS A 239 18.75 -15.97 18.01
CA LYS A 239 19.30 -15.50 19.29
C LYS A 239 20.40 -14.46 19.08
#